data_AF-A0A7C7AEK4-F1
#
_entry.id   AF-A0A7C7AEK4-F1
#
_cell.length_a   1.000
_cell.length_b   1.000
_cell.length_c   1.000
_cell.angle_alpha   90.00
_cell.angle_beta   90.00
_cell.angle_gamma   90.00
#
_symmetry.space_group_name_H-M   'P 1'
#
loop_
_entity.id
_entity.type
_entity.pdbx_description
1 polymer ?
#
loop_
_entity_poly.entity_id
_entity_poly.type
_entity_poly.pdbx_seq_one_letter_code
_entity_poly.pdbx_strand_id
1 'polypeptide(L)'
;LFSACTIPNLGLSRKDISFETMDTYISGYAYLDNEKHANLDIEKDIKAIYDKIDSLTDNFEDDKVYLNNVFQMNKALKETDEDELTFEIDPLLYELMALALEVEEITNGYLISIWGM
;
A
#
# COMPACT_ATOMS: atom_id res chain seq x y z
N LEU A 1 -46.71 -4.32 25.83
CA LEU A 1 -46.21 -4.89 24.56
C LEU A 1 -44.96 -4.11 24.18
N PHE A 2 -43.78 -4.58 24.61
CA PHE A 2 -42.52 -4.00 24.13
C PHE A 2 -42.34 -4.49 22.69
N SER A 3 -42.63 -3.63 21.72
CA SER A 3 -42.32 -3.89 20.32
C SER A 3 -40.81 -4.06 20.22
N ALA A 4 -40.36 -5.28 19.94
CA ALA A 4 -38.97 -5.50 19.59
C ALA A 4 -38.67 -4.62 18.37
N CYS A 5 -37.73 -3.69 18.49
CA CYS A 5 -37.17 -3.03 17.33
C CYS A 5 -36.57 -4.12 16.45
N THR A 6 -37.25 -4.45 15.35
CA THR A 6 -36.65 -5.23 14.27
C THR A 6 -35.52 -4.38 13.71
N ILE A 7 -34.28 -4.75 14.03
CA ILE A 7 -33.10 -4.17 13.40
C ILE A 7 -33.29 -4.36 11.90
N PRO A 8 -33.26 -3.28 11.09
CA PRO A 8 -33.36 -3.41 9.64
C PRO A 8 -32.30 -4.40 9.17
N ASN A 9 -32.70 -5.42 8.43
CA ASN A 9 -31.74 -6.27 7.73
C ASN A 9 -31.09 -5.39 6.67
N LEU A 10 -29.90 -4.85 6.97
CA LEU A 10 -29.15 -3.97 6.07
C LEU A 10 -28.57 -4.73 4.86
N GLY A 11 -28.83 -6.04 4.74
CA GLY A 11 -28.32 -6.85 3.63
C GLY A 11 -26.81 -7.01 3.62
N LEU A 12 -26.13 -6.67 4.72
CA LEU A 12 -24.67 -6.73 4.84
C LEU A 12 -24.22 -8.13 5.25
N SER A 13 -23.24 -8.70 4.54
CA SER A 13 -22.50 -9.88 5.01
C SER A 13 -21.06 -9.52 5.37
N ARG A 14 -20.53 -10.19 6.39
CA ARG A 14 -19.11 -10.14 6.69
C ARG A 14 -18.34 -10.94 5.65
N LYS A 15 -17.29 -10.34 5.09
CA LYS A 15 -16.26 -10.99 4.28
C LYS A 15 -14.95 -10.89 5.02
N ASP A 16 -14.35 -12.04 5.31
CA ASP A 16 -13.00 -12.12 5.85
C ASP A 16 -12.00 -12.02 4.69
N ILE A 17 -10.86 -11.40 4.95
CA ILE A 17 -9.78 -11.15 4.01
C ILE A 17 -8.50 -11.69 4.64
N SER A 18 -7.73 -12.48 3.88
CA SER A 18 -6.47 -13.04 4.38
C SER A 18 -5.51 -13.36 3.22
N PHE A 19 -4.33 -12.77 3.21
CA PHE A 19 -3.30 -13.07 2.22
C PHE A 19 -1.88 -12.77 2.73
N GLU A 20 -0.89 -13.33 2.05
CA GLU A 20 0.54 -13.10 2.30
C GLU A 20 1.13 -12.13 1.25
N THR A 21 2.00 -11.23 1.69
CA THR A 21 2.75 -10.25 0.87
C THR A 21 3.84 -9.60 1.73
N MET A 22 4.91 -9.06 1.15
CA MET A 22 6.02 -8.40 1.89
C MET A 22 6.58 -9.23 3.06
N ASP A 23 6.72 -10.55 2.88
CA ASP A 23 7.12 -11.52 3.92
C ASP A 23 6.29 -11.45 5.22
N THR A 24 5.04 -10.99 5.12
CA THR A 24 4.10 -10.88 6.25
C THR A 24 2.70 -11.38 5.87
N TYR A 25 1.86 -11.54 6.88
CA TYR A 25 0.48 -11.98 6.74
C TYR A 25 -0.48 -10.83 7.06
N ILE A 26 -1.34 -10.51 6.10
CA ILE A 26 -2.36 -9.48 6.22
C ILE A 26 -3.71 -10.15 6.41
N SER A 27 -4.47 -9.71 7.42
CA SER A 27 -5.83 -10.18 7.66
C SER A 27 -6.77 -9.07 8.11
N GLY A 28 -8.05 -9.22 7.79
CA GLY A 28 -9.08 -8.26 8.14
C GLY A 28 -10.47 -8.75 7.79
N TYR A 29 -11.46 -7.88 7.95
CA TYR A 29 -12.83 -8.16 7.52
C TYR A 29 -13.53 -6.88 7.08
N ALA A 30 -14.51 -7.02 6.19
CA ALA A 30 -15.38 -5.95 5.76
C ALA A 30 -16.84 -6.42 5.77
N TYR A 31 -17.78 -5.51 6.03
CA TYR A 31 -19.21 -5.75 5.85
C TYR A 31 -19.63 -5.22 4.49
N LEU A 32 -20.08 -6.09 3.59
CA LEU A 32 -20.46 -5.74 2.22
C LEU A 32 -21.96 -5.91 1.99
N ASP A 33 -22.56 -4.95 1.29
CA ASP A 33 -23.91 -5.07 0.75
C ASP A 33 -23.94 -6.18 -0.32
N ASN A 34 -24.63 -7.26 -0.01
CA ASN A 34 -24.68 -8.46 -0.85
C ASN A 34 -25.32 -8.21 -2.21
N GLU A 35 -26.26 -7.27 -2.32
CA GLU A 35 -26.96 -7.01 -3.59
C GLU A 35 -26.08 -6.20 -4.55
N LYS A 36 -25.31 -5.24 -4.00
CA LYS A 36 -24.45 -4.35 -4.80
C LYS A 36 -23.08 -4.95 -5.10
N HIS A 37 -22.54 -5.76 -4.21
CA HIS A 37 -21.16 -6.24 -4.27
C HIS A 37 -21.04 -7.76 -4.30
N ALA A 38 -22.09 -8.48 -4.75
CA ALA A 38 -22.13 -9.95 -4.81
C ALA A 38 -20.90 -10.58 -5.51
N ASN A 39 -20.38 -9.90 -6.53
CA ASN A 39 -19.30 -10.39 -7.39
C ASN A 39 -17.95 -9.72 -7.09
N LEU A 40 -17.87 -8.89 -6.05
CA LEU A 40 -16.62 -8.23 -5.67
C LEU A 40 -15.70 -9.26 -4.99
N ASP A 41 -14.51 -9.46 -5.55
CA ASP A 41 -13.45 -10.24 -4.93
C ASP A 41 -12.55 -9.30 -4.12
N ILE A 42 -13.05 -8.88 -2.96
CA ILE A 42 -12.39 -7.89 -2.12
C ILE A 42 -11.01 -8.35 -1.64
N GLU A 43 -10.81 -9.65 -1.44
CA GLU A 43 -9.50 -10.19 -1.05
C GLU A 43 -8.49 -9.98 -2.18
N LYS A 44 -8.86 -10.36 -3.41
CA LYS A 44 -8.02 -10.15 -4.59
C LYS A 44 -7.73 -8.67 -4.84
N ASP A 45 -8.74 -7.82 -4.74
CA ASP A 45 -8.61 -6.39 -5.01
C ASP A 45 -7.68 -5.71 -3.98
N ILE A 46 -7.83 -6.06 -2.68
CA ILE A 46 -6.93 -5.55 -1.63
C ILE A 46 -5.52 -6.12 -1.82
N LYS A 47 -5.38 -7.42 -2.11
CA LYS A 47 -4.07 -8.02 -2.36
C LYS A 47 -3.34 -7.31 -3.51
N ALA A 48 -4.03 -6.96 -4.58
CA ALA A 48 -3.44 -6.24 -5.70
C ALA A 48 -2.88 -4.85 -5.30
N ILE A 49 -3.52 -4.17 -4.34
CA ILE A 49 -3.00 -2.91 -3.79
C ILE A 49 -1.69 -3.17 -3.04
N TYR A 50 -1.66 -4.16 -2.15
CA TYR A 50 -0.44 -4.50 -1.41
C TYR A 50 0.68 -4.94 -2.34
N ASP A 51 0.39 -5.80 -3.32
CA ASP A 51 1.38 -6.26 -4.30
C ASP A 51 1.94 -5.09 -5.14
N LYS A 52 1.11 -4.08 -5.44
CA LYS A 52 1.56 -2.87 -6.11
C LYS A 52 2.48 -2.04 -5.21
N ILE A 53 2.15 -1.85 -3.93
CA ILE A 53 3.02 -1.15 -2.98
C ILE A 53 4.35 -1.91 -2.86
N ASP A 54 4.30 -3.23 -2.66
CA ASP A 54 5.47 -4.09 -2.59
C ASP A 54 6.34 -3.98 -3.85
N SER A 55 5.74 -3.91 -5.04
CA SER A 55 6.50 -3.72 -6.28
C SER A 55 7.24 -2.38 -6.37
N LEU A 56 6.75 -1.35 -5.70
CA LEU A 56 7.31 -0.01 -5.71
C LEU A 56 8.33 0.20 -4.59
N THR A 57 8.10 -0.39 -3.41
CA THR A 57 8.85 -0.08 -2.18
C THR A 57 9.86 -1.15 -1.78
N ASP A 58 9.79 -2.35 -2.35
CA ASP A 58 10.77 -3.40 -2.05
C ASP A 58 12.19 -2.93 -2.40
N ASN A 59 13.11 -3.23 -1.49
CA ASN A 59 14.51 -2.82 -1.53
C ASN A 59 15.46 -4.01 -1.32
N PHE A 60 14.97 -5.25 -1.43
CA PHE A 60 15.76 -6.47 -1.26
C PHE A 60 16.20 -7.08 -2.60
N GLU A 61 15.36 -7.03 -3.63
CA GLU A 61 15.62 -7.75 -4.89
C GLU A 61 15.44 -6.86 -6.14
N ASP A 62 16.27 -7.13 -7.16
CA ASP A 62 16.23 -6.50 -8.50
C ASP A 62 15.20 -7.20 -9.44
N ASP A 63 14.19 -7.86 -8.87
CA ASP A 63 13.39 -8.87 -9.58
C ASP A 63 12.07 -8.34 -10.18
N LYS A 64 11.64 -7.14 -9.79
CA LYS A 64 10.31 -6.63 -10.15
C LYS A 64 10.39 -5.80 -11.43
N VAL A 65 9.65 -6.25 -12.45
CA VAL A 65 9.57 -5.78 -13.85
C VAL A 65 9.28 -4.28 -14.05
N TYR A 66 9.15 -3.48 -12.99
CA TYR A 66 8.85 -2.06 -13.06
C TYR A 66 10.12 -1.22 -13.14
N LEU A 67 10.11 -0.30 -14.10
CA LEU A 67 11.05 0.81 -14.19
C LEU A 67 10.67 1.82 -13.11
N ASN A 68 11.61 2.15 -12.22
CA ASN A 68 11.56 3.20 -11.18
C ASN A 68 10.90 2.81 -9.84
N ASN A 69 11.37 1.70 -9.23
CA ASN A 69 11.11 1.37 -7.82
C ASN A 69 12.26 1.83 -6.90
N VAL A 70 12.07 1.71 -5.58
CA VAL A 70 13.06 2.15 -4.57
C VAL A 70 14.42 1.46 -4.75
N PHE A 71 14.45 0.14 -4.99
CA PHE A 71 15.70 -0.59 -5.21
C PHE A 71 16.51 0.00 -6.38
N GLN A 72 15.88 0.19 -7.53
CA GLN A 72 16.53 0.71 -8.73
C GLN A 72 17.00 2.15 -8.55
N MET A 73 16.19 3.00 -7.90
CA MET A 73 16.59 4.38 -7.58
C MET A 73 17.82 4.40 -6.66
N ASN A 74 17.82 3.59 -5.60
CA ASN A 74 18.95 3.48 -4.68
C ASN A 74 20.22 2.94 -5.36
N LYS A 75 20.07 2.03 -6.33
CA LYS A 75 21.18 1.51 -7.13
C LYS A 75 21.76 2.60 -8.05
N ALA A 76 20.89 3.32 -8.77
CA ALA A 76 21.30 4.40 -9.67
C ALA A 76 22.02 5.53 -8.94
N LEU A 77 21.52 5.96 -7.76
CA LEU A 77 22.14 6.98 -6.92
C LEU A 77 23.55 6.58 -6.44
N LYS A 78 23.82 5.28 -6.24
CA LYS A 78 25.16 4.80 -5.86
C LYS A 78 26.14 4.75 -7.03
N GLU A 79 25.63 4.69 -8.25
CA GLU A 79 26.42 4.42 -9.46
C GLU A 79 26.63 5.67 -10.34
N THR A 80 25.91 6.76 -10.08
CA THR A 80 25.92 8.01 -10.87
C THR A 80 26.01 9.24 -9.97
N ASP A 81 26.62 10.33 -10.43
CA ASP A 81 26.56 11.62 -9.72
C ASP A 81 25.11 12.11 -9.61
N GLU A 82 24.68 12.46 -8.40
CA GLU A 82 23.29 12.77 -8.05
C GLU A 82 22.70 13.93 -8.86
N ASP A 83 23.54 14.90 -9.24
CA ASP A 83 23.13 16.12 -9.96
C ASP A 83 22.65 15.86 -11.41
N GLU A 84 22.87 14.67 -11.96
CA GLU A 84 22.47 14.29 -13.32
C GLU A 84 21.27 13.32 -13.37
N LEU A 85 20.77 12.87 -12.21
CA LEU A 85 19.71 11.88 -12.15
C LEU A 85 18.32 12.51 -12.10
N THR A 86 17.45 12.10 -13.02
CA THR A 86 16.01 12.38 -12.97
C THR A 86 15.25 11.08 -13.18
N PHE A 87 14.34 10.75 -12.27
CA PHE A 87 13.52 9.55 -12.31
C PHE A 87 12.06 9.89 -12.64
N GLU A 88 11.45 9.11 -13.52
CA GLU A 88 10.00 9.14 -13.73
C GLU A 88 9.33 8.13 -12.81
N ILE A 89 8.84 8.55 -11.64
CA ILE A 89 8.29 7.61 -10.64
C ILE A 89 6.77 7.45 -10.75
N ASP A 90 6.27 6.31 -10.28
CA ASP A 90 4.83 6.04 -10.15
C ASP A 90 4.18 7.07 -9.20
N PRO A 91 2.98 7.61 -9.51
CA PRO A 91 2.29 8.57 -8.65
C PRO A 91 2.09 8.08 -7.21
N LEU A 92 1.82 6.79 -7.01
CA LEU A 92 1.68 6.22 -5.67
C LEU A 92 3.01 6.25 -4.92
N LEU A 93 4.13 5.96 -5.60
CA LEU A 93 5.46 6.06 -4.99
C LEU A 93 5.77 7.52 -4.62
N TYR A 94 5.42 8.47 -5.49
CA TYR A 94 5.56 9.90 -5.19
C TYR A 94 4.77 10.31 -3.94
N GLU A 95 3.51 9.88 -3.82
CA GLU A 95 2.67 10.17 -2.65
C GLU A 95 3.25 9.57 -1.36
N LEU A 96 3.74 8.32 -1.43
CA LEU A 96 4.40 7.67 -0.29
C LEU A 96 5.68 8.39 0.14
N MET A 97 6.48 8.85 -0.82
CA MET A 97 7.70 9.63 -0.55
C MET A 97 7.36 10.99 0.07
N ALA A 98 6.36 11.70 -0.47
CA ALA A 98 5.90 12.97 0.08
C ALA A 98 5.41 12.82 1.53
N LEU A 99 4.65 11.77 1.83
CA LEU A 99 4.22 11.47 3.20
C LEU A 99 5.39 11.16 4.13
N ALA A 100 6.40 10.42 3.67
CA ALA A 100 7.59 10.12 4.47
C ALA A 100 8.34 11.39 4.89
N LEU A 101 8.45 12.39 3.99
CA LEU A 101 9.05 13.69 4.27
C LEU A 101 8.23 14.50 5.28
N GLU A 102 6.89 14.49 5.17
CA GLU A 102 6.01 15.13 6.16
C GLU A 102 6.17 14.50 7.55
N VAL A 103 6.24 13.17 7.62
CA VAL A 103 6.45 12.46 8.89
C VAL A 103 7.84 12.76 9.47
N GLU A 104 8.87 12.86 8.65
CA GLU A 104 10.20 13.29 9.09
C GLU A 104 10.16 14.67 9.76
N GLU A 105 9.48 15.64 9.13
CA GLU A 105 9.33 16.99 9.68
C GLU A 105 8.60 16.97 11.03
N ILE A 106 7.44 16.30 11.10
CA ILE A 106 6.62 16.22 12.32
C ILE A 106 7.35 15.48 13.44
N THR A 107 8.22 14.53 13.11
CA THR A 107 9.00 13.77 14.07
C THR A 107 10.36 14.40 14.40
N ASN A 108 10.67 15.58 13.85
CA ASN A 108 11.97 16.25 13.97
C ASN A 108 13.15 15.33 13.59
N GLY A 109 13.01 14.55 12.53
CA GLY A 109 14.04 13.63 12.06
C GLY A 109 14.20 12.37 12.91
N TYR A 110 13.28 12.05 13.81
CA TYR A 110 13.30 10.75 14.50
C TYR A 110 12.96 9.61 13.55
N LEU A 111 12.01 9.84 12.64
CA LEU A 111 11.85 9.03 11.45
C LEU A 111 12.57 9.75 10.31
N ILE A 112 13.68 9.18 9.84
CA ILE A 112 14.44 9.71 8.72
C ILE A 112 13.91 9.04 7.46
N SER A 113 13.46 9.83 6.49
CA SER A 113 13.12 9.30 5.18
C SER A 113 14.37 8.67 4.55
N ILE A 114 14.21 7.57 3.85
CA ILE A 114 15.31 6.75 3.28
C ILE A 114 16.18 7.53 2.26
N TRP A 115 15.82 8.78 1.97
CA TRP A 115 16.44 9.70 1.01
C TRP A 115 17.28 10.80 1.67
N GLY A 116 17.34 10.84 3.01
CA GLY A 116 18.11 11.82 3.80
C GLY A 116 19.53 11.40 4.18
N MET A 117 20.10 10.38 3.53
CA MET A 117 21.50 9.95 3.69
C MET A 117 22.33 10.30 2.46
#